data_AF-A0A1A6A629-F1
#
_entry.id   AF-A0A1A6A629-F1
#
_cell.length_a   1.000
_cell.length_b   1.000
_cell.length_c   1.000
_cell.angle_alpha   90.00
_cell.angle_beta   90.00
_cell.angle_gamma   90.00
#
_symmetry.space_group_name_H-M   'P 1'
#
loop_
_entity.id
_entity.type
_entity.pdbx_description
1 polymer ?
#
loop_
_entity_poly.entity_id
_entity_poly.type
_entity_poly.pdbx_seq_one_letter_code
_entity_poly.pdbx_strand_id
1 'polypeptide(L)'
;MAEVPDIALMPPEQVEQLAQMALGGDLGFNLGPWLLGVIFDAIAFGIMIQQYQTWWTYSKDSERRLMSWLTHYINLNQIGWTAYIIFFGMHYFVYNFGRFSVFLDVKLAMIFPTWGWTVSGPIKFFYIERTWKLNGKNIFLGILLCCLNVAECGMCIYLTWKFSTLSSGLEAAACILSFAFEPSNESN
;
A
#
# COMPACT_ATOMS: atom_id res chain seq x y z
N MET A 1 -2.32 -23.22 -19.03
CA MET A 1 -2.44 -22.80 -17.62
C MET A 1 -3.84 -23.18 -17.19
N ALA A 2 -4.03 -23.78 -16.01
CA ALA A 2 -5.37 -24.05 -15.50
C ALA A 2 -6.08 -22.70 -15.30
N GLU A 3 -7.26 -22.55 -15.89
CA GLU A 3 -8.11 -21.37 -15.73
C GLU A 3 -8.38 -21.19 -14.24
N VAL A 4 -8.00 -20.04 -13.65
CA VAL A 4 -8.30 -19.74 -12.25
C VAL A 4 -9.81 -19.64 -12.16
N PRO A 5 -10.48 -20.53 -11.41
CA PRO A 5 -11.93 -20.54 -11.40
C PRO A 5 -12.44 -19.29 -10.68
N ASP A 6 -13.41 -18.61 -11.31
CA ASP A 6 -14.01 -17.37 -10.82
C ASP A 6 -14.64 -17.60 -9.44
N ILE A 7 -14.00 -17.05 -8.41
CA ILE A 7 -14.38 -17.23 -7.01
C ILE A 7 -15.74 -16.56 -6.73
N ALA A 8 -16.15 -15.58 -7.56
CA ALA A 8 -17.44 -14.90 -7.42
C ALA A 8 -18.63 -15.82 -7.66
N LEU A 9 -18.46 -16.86 -8.46
CA LEU A 9 -19.52 -17.79 -8.87
C LEU A 9 -19.60 -19.03 -7.96
N MET A 10 -18.66 -19.18 -7.02
CA MET A 10 -18.63 -20.32 -6.11
C MET A 10 -19.53 -20.12 -4.89
N PRO A 11 -20.21 -21.19 -4.40
CA PRO A 11 -20.86 -21.15 -3.11
C PRO A 11 -19.84 -20.86 -1.99
N PRO A 12 -20.23 -20.14 -0.93
CA PRO A 12 -19.33 -19.64 0.10
C PRO A 12 -18.57 -20.77 0.84
N GLU A 13 -19.15 -21.96 0.92
CA GLU A 13 -18.51 -23.13 1.52
C GLU A 13 -17.32 -23.64 0.69
N GLN A 14 -17.42 -23.60 -0.64
CA GLN A 14 -16.33 -24.00 -1.54
C GLN A 14 -15.18 -22.97 -1.50
N VAL A 15 -15.50 -21.69 -1.41
CA VAL A 15 -14.51 -20.62 -1.25
C VAL A 15 -13.72 -20.78 0.05
N GLU A 16 -14.41 -21.09 1.15
CA GLU A 16 -13.77 -21.31 2.44
C GLU A 16 -12.84 -22.53 2.41
N GLN A 17 -13.27 -23.64 1.80
CA GLN A 17 -12.42 -24.83 1.63
C GLN A 17 -11.17 -24.52 0.79
N LEU A 18 -11.33 -23.81 -0.33
CA LEU A 18 -10.21 -23.39 -1.18
C LEU A 18 -9.25 -22.48 -0.42
N ALA A 19 -9.76 -21.51 0.32
CA ALA A 19 -8.96 -20.60 1.13
C ALA A 19 -8.20 -21.35 2.24
N GLN A 20 -8.85 -22.31 2.89
CA GLN A 20 -8.22 -23.14 3.91
C GLN A 20 -7.15 -24.06 3.31
N MET A 21 -7.35 -24.59 2.10
CA MET A 21 -6.30 -25.35 1.39
C MET A 21 -5.11 -24.46 1.01
N ALA A 22 -5.36 -23.23 0.56
CA ALA A 22 -4.32 -22.30 0.14
C ALA A 22 -3.50 -21.74 1.32
N LEU A 23 -4.17 -21.38 2.41
CA LEU A 23 -3.56 -20.66 3.53
C LEU A 23 -3.25 -21.55 4.75
N GLY A 24 -3.95 -22.68 4.89
CA GLY A 24 -3.87 -23.54 6.08
C GLY A 24 -2.65 -24.46 6.14
N GLY A 25 -1.88 -24.60 5.05
CA GLY A 25 -0.68 -25.45 5.01
C GLY A 25 0.43 -24.99 5.94
N ASP A 26 0.66 -23.68 6.02
CA ASP A 26 1.56 -23.04 7.00
C ASP A 26 0.99 -21.69 7.43
N LEU A 27 0.22 -21.71 8.51
CA LEU A 27 -0.42 -20.52 9.08
C LEU A 27 0.62 -19.47 9.52
N GLY A 28 1.78 -19.92 10.02
CA GLY A 28 2.82 -19.02 10.49
C GLY A 28 3.44 -18.23 9.33
N PHE A 29 3.75 -18.92 8.25
CA PHE A 29 4.30 -18.28 7.06
C PHE A 29 3.28 -17.41 6.32
N ASN A 30 2.03 -17.87 6.19
CA ASN A 30 1.00 -17.17 5.40
C ASN A 30 0.35 -16.01 6.16
N LEU A 31 0.09 -16.15 7.46
CA LEU A 31 -0.62 -15.14 8.26
C LEU A 31 0.33 -14.32 9.15
N GLY A 32 1.51 -14.84 9.47
CA GLY A 32 2.51 -14.18 10.31
C GLY A 32 2.91 -12.78 9.80
N PRO A 33 3.23 -12.60 8.50
CA PRO A 33 3.57 -11.28 7.97
C PRO A 33 2.49 -10.22 8.17
N TRP A 34 1.21 -10.60 8.09
CA TRP A 34 0.09 -9.69 8.31
C TRP A 34 0.00 -9.22 9.76
N LEU A 35 0.15 -10.14 10.71
CA LEU A 35 0.15 -9.82 12.14
C LEU A 35 1.37 -8.97 12.52
N LEU A 36 2.55 -9.33 12.02
CA LEU A 36 3.77 -8.56 12.21
C LEU A 36 3.61 -7.15 11.63
N GLY A 37 2.97 -7.00 10.47
CA GLY A 37 2.69 -5.70 9.86
C GLY A 37 1.94 -4.74 10.79
N VAL A 38 0.91 -5.23 11.50
CA VAL A 38 0.15 -4.42 12.48
C VAL A 38 1.04 -3.99 13.66
N ILE A 39 1.88 -4.89 14.17
CA ILE A 39 2.79 -4.60 15.29
C ILE A 39 3.85 -3.58 14.88
N PHE A 40 4.47 -3.76 13.72
CA PHE A 40 5.47 -2.84 13.21
C PHE A 40 4.89 -1.46 12.91
N ASP A 41 3.65 -1.38 12.40
CA ASP A 41 2.97 -0.10 12.20
C ASP A 41 2.76 0.66 13.52
N ALA A 42 2.33 -0.03 14.59
CA ALA A 42 2.15 0.57 15.90
C ALA A 42 3.48 1.14 16.47
N ILE A 43 4.59 0.42 16.28
CA ILE A 43 5.92 0.90 16.67
C ILE A 43 6.32 2.13 15.85
N ALA A 44 6.17 2.06 14.52
CA ALA A 44 6.48 3.16 13.61
C ALA A 44 5.65 4.41 13.93
N PHE A 45 4.38 4.23 14.28
CA PHE A 45 3.52 5.32 14.72
C PHE A 45 4.01 5.99 16.01
N GLY A 46 4.49 5.21 16.99
CA GLY A 46 5.12 5.74 18.19
C GLY A 46 6.34 6.61 17.89
N ILE A 47 7.20 6.17 16.96
CA ILE A 47 8.36 6.95 16.48
C ILE A 47 7.90 8.25 15.83
N MET A 48 6.87 8.20 14.97
CA MET A 48 6.33 9.37 14.29
C MET A 48 5.76 10.41 15.26
N ILE A 49 5.05 9.98 16.31
CA ILE A 49 4.56 10.88 17.36
C ILE A 49 5.73 11.57 18.07
N GLN A 50 6.77 10.83 18.43
CA GLN A 50 7.94 11.40 19.11
C GLN A 50 8.66 12.43 18.23
N GLN A 51 8.82 12.12 16.93
CA GLN A 51 9.38 13.06 15.96
C GLN A 51 8.53 14.32 15.84
N TYR A 52 7.20 14.16 15.77
CA TYR A 52 6.27 15.29 15.69
C TYR A 52 6.29 16.16 16.95
N GLN A 53 6.33 15.57 18.14
CA GLN A 53 6.44 16.31 19.41
C GLN A 53 7.75 17.10 19.50
N THR A 54 8.85 16.50 19.07
CA THR A 54 10.17 17.15 19.02
C THR A 54 10.13 18.34 18.08
N TRP A 55 9.61 18.14 16.86
CA TRP A 55 9.42 19.21 15.88
C TRP A 55 8.52 20.33 16.40
N TRP A 56 7.40 19.98 17.03
CA TRP A 56 6.45 20.95 17.59
C TRP A 56 7.08 21.82 18.67
N THR A 57 7.96 21.24 19.49
CA THR A 57 8.62 21.93 20.61
C THR A 57 9.76 22.83 20.15
N TYR A 58 10.58 22.39 19.19
CA TYR A 58 11.84 23.06 18.86
C TYR A 58 11.88 23.77 17.51
N SER A 59 11.08 23.34 16.53
CA SER A 59 11.26 23.77 15.14
C SER A 59 10.08 24.54 14.57
N LYS A 60 8.88 24.35 15.11
CA LYS A 60 7.62 24.93 14.61
C LYS A 60 7.70 26.42 14.28
N ASP A 61 8.21 27.24 15.19
CA ASP A 61 8.21 28.70 15.04
C ASP A 61 9.30 29.21 14.08
N SER A 62 10.36 28.44 13.90
CA SER A 62 11.50 28.79 13.04
C SER A 62 11.34 28.33 11.58
N GLU A 63 10.38 27.44 11.32
CA GLU A 63 10.31 26.70 10.08
C GLU A 63 9.43 27.37 9.01
N ARG A 64 9.77 27.15 7.73
CA ARG A 64 9.00 27.68 6.60
C ARG A 64 7.58 27.08 6.62
N ARG A 65 6.57 27.93 6.37
CA ARG A 65 5.14 27.56 6.37
C ARG A 65 4.81 26.31 5.56
N LEU A 66 5.43 26.14 4.39
CA LEU A 66 5.22 24.95 3.54
C LEU A 66 5.66 23.66 4.24
N MET A 67 6.80 23.68 4.92
CA MET A 67 7.32 22.51 5.63
C MET A 67 6.47 22.22 6.86
N SER A 68 6.07 23.27 7.60
CA SER A 68 5.14 23.11 8.73
C SER A 68 3.82 22.47 8.31
N TRP A 69 3.24 22.91 7.18
CA TRP A 69 2.05 22.28 6.61
C TRP A 69 2.30 20.82 6.23
N LEU A 70 3.45 20.51 5.61
CA LEU A 70 3.79 19.15 5.21
C LEU A 70 3.95 18.23 6.44
N THR A 71 4.57 18.71 7.52
CA THR A 71 4.71 17.95 8.77
C THR A 71 3.35 17.63 9.40
N HIS A 72 2.42 18.59 9.41
CA HIS A 72 1.04 18.35 9.84
C HIS A 72 0.32 17.34 8.95
N TYR A 73 0.48 17.48 7.63
CA TYR A 73 -0.11 16.58 6.65
C TYR A 73 0.36 15.14 6.85
N ILE A 74 1.66 14.91 7.00
CA ILE A 74 2.25 13.59 7.22
C ILE A 74 1.72 12.99 8.53
N ASN A 75 1.72 13.76 9.62
CA ASN A 75 1.24 13.28 10.91
C ASN A 75 -0.25 12.87 10.86
N LEU A 76 -1.10 13.69 10.26
CA LEU A 76 -2.53 13.36 10.09
C LEU A 76 -2.75 12.12 9.22
N ASN A 77 -1.98 11.98 8.13
CA ASN A 77 -2.05 10.78 7.29
C ASN A 77 -1.58 9.55 8.04
N GLN A 78 -0.55 9.65 8.87
CA GLN A 78 -0.06 8.53 9.66
C GLN A 78 -1.08 8.09 10.71
N ILE A 79 -1.75 9.03 11.38
CA ILE A 79 -2.86 8.71 12.30
C ILE A 79 -3.97 7.95 11.55
N GLY A 80 -4.35 8.44 10.37
CA GLY A 80 -5.36 7.77 9.54
C GLY A 80 -4.93 6.37 9.09
N TRP A 81 -3.66 6.21 8.70
CA TRP A 81 -3.09 4.93 8.31
C TRP A 81 -3.07 3.92 9.46
N THR A 82 -2.57 4.32 10.62
CA THR A 82 -2.52 3.43 11.79
C THR A 82 -3.93 3.05 12.26
N ALA A 83 -4.89 3.98 12.24
CA ALA A 83 -6.29 3.65 12.51
C ALA A 83 -6.85 2.63 11.50
N TYR A 84 -6.50 2.78 10.22
CA TYR A 84 -6.87 1.84 9.17
C TYR A 84 -6.22 0.46 9.37
N ILE A 85 -4.92 0.40 9.71
CA ILE A 85 -4.21 -0.85 9.98
C ILE A 85 -4.76 -1.57 11.23
N ILE A 86 -5.15 -0.84 12.27
CA ILE A 86 -5.85 -1.42 13.42
C ILE A 86 -7.20 -1.99 12.99
N PHE A 87 -8.00 -1.25 12.21
CA PHE A 87 -9.26 -1.75 11.66
C PHE A 87 -9.05 -3.01 10.81
N PHE A 88 -8.03 -2.98 9.94
CA PHE A 88 -7.62 -4.10 9.11
C PHE A 88 -7.29 -5.32 9.99
N GLY A 89 -6.39 -5.17 10.96
CA GLY A 89 -6.03 -6.23 11.91
C GLY A 89 -7.25 -6.80 12.66
N MET A 90 -8.14 -5.94 13.15
CA MET A 90 -9.37 -6.35 13.83
C MET A 90 -10.32 -7.13 12.89
N HIS A 91 -10.46 -6.71 11.64
CA HIS A 91 -11.32 -7.36 10.66
C HIS A 91 -10.87 -8.78 10.33
N TYR A 92 -9.56 -8.98 10.09
CA TYR A 92 -9.00 -10.27 9.69
C TYR A 92 -8.75 -11.23 10.87
N PHE A 93 -8.28 -10.72 12.02
CA PHE A 93 -7.86 -11.56 13.14
C PHE A 93 -8.85 -11.64 14.30
N VAL A 94 -9.79 -10.71 14.45
CA VAL A 94 -10.70 -10.69 15.61
C VAL A 94 -12.14 -10.97 15.18
N TYR A 95 -12.71 -10.16 14.28
CA TYR A 95 -14.12 -10.27 13.93
C TYR A 95 -14.45 -11.49 13.05
N ASN A 96 -13.50 -11.92 12.21
CA ASN A 96 -13.66 -13.08 11.34
C ASN A 96 -12.70 -14.22 11.71
N PHE A 97 -12.37 -14.35 13.00
CA PHE A 97 -11.45 -15.38 13.47
C PHE A 97 -11.90 -16.78 13.00
N GLY A 98 -10.98 -17.52 12.37
CA GLY A 98 -11.23 -18.86 11.84
C GLY A 98 -11.86 -18.93 10.45
N ARG A 99 -12.14 -17.79 9.79
CA ARG A 99 -12.62 -17.76 8.40
C ARG A 99 -11.49 -17.36 7.44
N PHE A 100 -11.04 -18.30 6.61
CA PHE A 100 -9.94 -18.11 5.65
C PHE A 100 -10.36 -17.34 4.41
N SER A 101 -11.64 -17.41 4.02
CA SER A 101 -12.18 -16.68 2.86
C SER A 101 -11.97 -15.18 2.95
N VAL A 102 -11.93 -14.61 4.17
CA VAL A 102 -11.73 -13.17 4.36
C VAL A 102 -10.35 -12.73 3.88
N PHE A 103 -9.31 -13.55 4.08
CA PHE A 103 -7.94 -13.29 3.60
C PHE A 103 -7.80 -13.28 2.07
N LEU A 104 -8.79 -13.81 1.35
CA LEU A 104 -8.85 -13.72 -0.10
C LEU A 104 -9.55 -12.45 -0.59
N ASP A 105 -10.21 -11.68 0.27
CA ASP A 105 -10.82 -10.41 -0.12
C ASP A 105 -9.75 -9.33 -0.34
N VAL A 106 -9.69 -8.82 -1.56
CA VAL A 106 -8.71 -7.80 -1.99
C VAL A 106 -9.18 -6.40 -1.64
N LYS A 107 -10.48 -6.18 -1.40
CA LYS A 107 -11.09 -4.83 -1.31
C LYS A 107 -10.40 -3.93 -0.30
N LEU A 108 -10.03 -4.47 0.86
CA LEU A 108 -9.31 -3.71 1.87
C LEU A 108 -7.86 -3.44 1.42
N ALA A 109 -7.16 -4.45 0.90
CA ALA A 109 -5.78 -4.28 0.43
C ALA A 109 -5.62 -3.28 -0.73
N MET A 110 -6.67 -3.00 -1.50
CA MET A 110 -6.63 -2.02 -2.61
C MET A 110 -6.29 -0.60 -2.17
N ILE A 111 -6.53 -0.25 -0.91
CA ILE A 111 -6.24 1.11 -0.44
C ILE A 111 -4.73 1.34 -0.28
N PHE A 112 -3.93 0.27 -0.11
CA PHE A 112 -2.51 0.38 0.22
C PHE A 112 -1.70 1.20 -0.81
N PRO A 113 -1.80 0.95 -2.13
CA PRO A 113 -1.03 1.71 -3.12
C PRO A 113 -1.47 3.18 -3.19
N THR A 114 -2.77 3.43 -3.11
CA THR A 114 -3.32 4.80 -3.18
C THR A 114 -2.96 5.61 -1.93
N TRP A 115 -3.03 5.00 -0.75
CA TRP A 115 -2.61 5.64 0.48
C TRP A 115 -1.10 5.87 0.52
N GLY A 116 -0.29 4.90 0.05
CA GLY A 116 1.16 5.03 -0.06
C GLY A 116 1.58 6.19 -0.97
N TRP A 117 0.90 6.38 -2.10
CA TRP A 117 1.13 7.55 -2.95
C TRP A 117 0.68 8.85 -2.28
N THR A 118 -0.47 8.84 -1.59
CA THR A 118 -1.00 10.03 -0.89
C THR A 118 0.05 10.60 0.08
N VAL A 119 0.71 9.74 0.87
CA VAL A 119 1.77 10.18 1.78
C VAL A 119 3.05 10.60 1.04
N SER A 120 3.52 9.77 0.09
CA SER A 120 4.83 9.96 -0.53
C SER A 120 4.87 11.02 -1.63
N GLY A 121 3.76 11.24 -2.34
CA GLY A 121 3.66 12.14 -3.49
C GLY A 121 4.00 13.60 -3.15
N PRO A 122 3.37 14.21 -2.13
CA PRO A 122 3.69 15.57 -1.70
C PRO A 122 5.14 15.73 -1.24
N ILE A 123 5.68 14.72 -0.54
CA ILE A 123 7.07 14.69 -0.09
C ILE A 123 8.02 14.66 -1.29
N LYS A 124 7.73 13.84 -2.30
CA LYS A 124 8.51 13.78 -3.55
C LYS A 124 8.52 15.12 -4.26
N PHE A 125 7.38 15.81 -4.41
CA PHE A 125 7.34 17.14 -5.01
C PHE A 125 8.22 18.15 -4.28
N PHE A 126 8.24 18.09 -2.95
CA PHE A 126 9.13 18.90 -2.15
C PHE A 126 10.62 18.61 -2.42
N TYR A 127 11.00 17.34 -2.52
CA TYR A 127 12.37 16.96 -2.89
C TYR A 127 12.71 17.33 -4.34
N ILE A 128 11.76 17.24 -5.27
CA ILE A 128 11.94 17.66 -6.66
C ILE A 128 12.24 19.15 -6.75
N GLU A 129 11.51 20.00 -6.01
CA GLU A 129 11.78 21.44 -5.95
C GLU A 129 13.22 21.72 -5.46
N ARG A 130 13.66 21.00 -4.43
CA ARG A 130 15.01 21.13 -3.89
C ARG A 130 16.08 20.67 -4.89
N THR A 131 15.89 19.53 -5.53
CA THR A 131 16.79 19.00 -6.56
C THR A 131 16.91 19.96 -7.75
N TRP A 132 15.79 20.54 -8.18
CA TRP A 132 15.78 21.55 -9.25
C TRP A 132 16.63 22.77 -8.89
N LYS A 133 16.51 23.30 -7.66
CA LYS A 133 17.31 24.44 -7.20
C LYS A 133 18.80 24.12 -7.06
N LEU A 134 19.13 22.93 -6.56
CA LEU A 134 20.52 22.49 -6.37
C LEU A 134 21.25 22.26 -7.70
N ASN A 135 20.54 21.81 -8.74
CA ASN A 135 21.12 21.57 -10.06
C ASN A 135 21.05 22.78 -10.99
N GLY A 136 21.31 23.98 -10.46
CA GLY A 136 21.37 25.21 -11.26
C GLY A 136 20.06 25.58 -11.97
N LYS A 137 18.90 25.16 -11.43
CA LYS A 137 17.57 25.36 -12.04
C LYS A 137 17.40 24.64 -13.39
N ASN A 138 18.07 23.51 -13.60
CA ASN A 138 17.90 22.68 -14.80
C ASN A 138 16.45 22.19 -14.96
N ILE A 139 15.72 22.82 -15.90
CA ILE A 139 14.29 22.58 -16.12
C ILE A 139 14.02 21.15 -16.61
N PHE A 140 14.90 20.57 -17.44
CA PHE A 140 14.72 19.22 -17.96
C PHE A 140 14.67 18.18 -16.84
N LEU A 141 15.57 18.30 -15.85
CA LEU A 141 15.57 17.41 -14.69
C LEU A 141 14.31 17.59 -13.84
N GLY A 142 13.87 18.83 -13.62
CA GLY A 142 12.64 19.11 -12.88
C GLY A 142 11.40 18.50 -13.54
N ILE A 143 11.26 18.68 -14.87
CA ILE A 143 10.16 18.09 -15.65
C ILE A 143 10.22 16.57 -15.57
N LEU A 144 11.38 15.96 -15.79
CA LEU A 144 11.55 14.50 -15.72
C LEU A 144 11.08 13.92 -14.38
N LEU A 145 11.52 14.51 -13.26
CA LEU A 145 11.15 14.01 -11.94
C LEU A 145 9.67 14.25 -11.62
N CYS A 146 9.09 15.37 -12.06
CA CYS A 146 7.66 15.61 -11.95
C CYS A 146 6.85 14.58 -12.77
N CYS A 147 7.27 14.29 -14.00
CA CYS A 147 6.65 13.27 -14.84
C CYS A 147 6.71 11.89 -14.18
N LEU A 148 7.84 11.51 -13.58
CA LEU A 148 7.98 10.24 -12.86
C LEU A 148 7.03 10.15 -11.66
N ASN A 149 6.90 11.21 -10.86
CA ASN A 149 5.99 11.24 -9.71
C ASN A 149 4.50 11.18 -10.13
N VAL A 150 4.15 11.83 -11.25
CA VAL A 150 2.80 11.75 -11.83
C VAL A 150 2.54 10.38 -12.46
N ALA A 151 3.52 9.78 -13.11
CA ALA A 151 3.41 8.42 -13.64
C ALA A 151 3.16 7.41 -12.51
N GLU A 152 3.85 7.55 -11.38
CA GLU A 152 3.60 6.74 -10.19
C GLU A 152 2.16 6.91 -9.66
N CYS A 153 1.66 8.14 -9.60
CA CYS A 153 0.26 8.42 -9.26
C CYS A 153 -0.70 7.66 -10.20
N GLY A 154 -0.45 7.77 -11.52
CA GLY A 154 -1.22 7.08 -12.55
C GLY A 154 -1.21 5.56 -12.38
N MET A 155 -0.05 4.99 -12.02
CA MET A 155 0.08 3.55 -11.72
C MET A 155 -0.71 3.15 -10.47
N CYS A 156 -0.67 3.94 -9.39
CA CYS A 156 -1.46 3.64 -8.18
C CYS A 156 -2.97 3.67 -8.46
N ILE A 157 -3.44 4.65 -9.25
CA ILE A 157 -4.86 4.74 -9.66
C ILE A 157 -5.22 3.55 -10.55
N TYR A 158 -4.37 3.22 -11.53
CA TYR A 158 -4.58 2.08 -12.42
C TYR A 158 -4.65 0.76 -11.66
N LEU A 159 -3.74 0.52 -10.72
CA LEU A 159 -3.75 -0.68 -9.88
C LEU A 159 -5.02 -0.75 -9.04
N THR A 160 -5.42 0.35 -8.42
CA THR A 160 -6.66 0.40 -7.61
C THR A 160 -7.89 0.10 -8.46
N TRP A 161 -7.95 0.65 -9.68
CA TRP A 161 -9.01 0.35 -10.62
C TRP A 161 -8.98 -1.12 -11.07
N LYS A 162 -7.82 -1.66 -11.42
CA LYS A 162 -7.69 -3.08 -11.81
C LYS A 162 -8.07 -4.02 -10.68
N PHE A 163 -7.61 -3.77 -9.47
CA PHE A 163 -8.01 -4.58 -8.33
C PHE A 163 -9.52 -4.45 -8.08
N SER A 164 -10.14 -3.28 -8.27
CA SER A 164 -11.61 -3.13 -8.12
C SER A 164 -12.43 -4.01 -9.07
N THR A 165 -11.81 -4.47 -10.17
CA THR A 165 -12.42 -5.40 -11.12
C THR A 165 -12.14 -6.88 -10.83
N LEU A 166 -11.22 -7.19 -9.92
CA LEU A 166 -10.86 -8.57 -9.54
C LEU A 166 -11.68 -9.02 -8.33
N SER A 167 -12.17 -10.26 -8.36
CA SER A 167 -13.05 -10.78 -7.31
C SER A 167 -12.27 -11.44 -6.16
N SER A 168 -11.00 -11.81 -6.35
CA SER A 168 -10.22 -12.50 -5.31
C SER A 168 -8.71 -12.26 -5.34
N GLY A 169 -8.07 -12.51 -4.19
CA GLY A 169 -6.63 -12.42 -4.01
C GLY A 169 -5.84 -13.48 -4.77
N LEU A 170 -6.48 -14.62 -5.07
CA LEU A 170 -5.90 -15.68 -5.90
C LEU A 170 -5.81 -15.28 -7.37
N GLU A 171 -6.84 -14.60 -7.90
CA GLU A 171 -6.80 -13.99 -9.23
C GLU A 171 -5.76 -12.86 -9.30
N ALA A 172 -5.67 -12.04 -8.25
CA ALA A 172 -4.66 -11.00 -8.14
C ALA A 172 -3.23 -11.58 -8.15
N ALA A 173 -2.98 -12.65 -7.39
CA ALA A 173 -1.69 -13.33 -7.38
C ALA A 173 -1.36 -13.95 -8.75
N ALA A 174 -2.32 -14.60 -9.41
CA ALA A 174 -2.16 -15.15 -10.75
C ALA A 174 -1.88 -14.05 -11.80
N CYS A 175 -2.58 -12.91 -11.71
CA CYS A 175 -2.35 -11.75 -12.56
C CYS A 175 -0.93 -11.20 -12.39
N ILE A 176 -0.46 -11.01 -11.15
CA ILE A 176 0.90 -10.56 -10.87
C ILE A 176 1.95 -11.54 -11.40
N LEU A 177 1.74 -12.85 -11.20
CA LEU A 177 2.60 -13.89 -11.75
C LEU A 177 2.65 -13.86 -13.28
N SER A 178 1.51 -13.60 -13.94
CA SER A 178 1.46 -13.49 -15.40
C SER A 178 2.23 -12.29 -15.94
N PHE A 179 2.22 -11.16 -15.22
CA PHE A 179 3.03 -9.98 -15.56
C PHE A 179 4.52 -10.19 -15.25
N ALA A 180 4.85 -10.96 -14.21
CA ALA A 180 6.24 -11.20 -13.80
C ALA A 180 6.95 -12.26 -14.65
N PHE A 181 6.20 -13.19 -15.25
CA PHE A 181 6.70 -14.30 -16.06
C PHE A 181 6.05 -14.33 -17.44
N GLU A 182 5.94 -13.18 -18.09
CA GLU A 182 5.66 -13.18 -19.52
C GLU A 182 6.88 -13.84 -20.20
N PRO A 183 6.76 -15.05 -20.78
CA PRO A 183 7.88 -15.67 -21.44
C PRO A 183 8.26 -14.74 -22.59
N SER A 184 9.51 -14.30 -22.61
CA SER A 184 10.08 -13.65 -23.77
C SER A 184 9.90 -14.60 -24.95
N ASN A 185 8.86 -14.38 -25.74
CA ASN A 185 8.71 -14.98 -27.07
C ASN A 185 9.82 -14.37 -27.93
N GLU A 186 11.05 -14.83 -27.73
CA GLU A 186 12.09 -14.78 -28.74
C GLU A 186 11.65 -15.78 -29.83
N SER A 187 10.85 -15.28 -30.75
CA SER A 187 10.61 -15.92 -32.03
C SER A 187 11.92 -15.93 -32.82
N ASN A 188 12.56 -17.10 -32.86
CA ASN A 188 13.48 -17.48 -33.94
C ASN A 188 12.69 -17.80 -35.21
#